data_AF-A0A7W9EQP5-F1
#
_entry.id   AF-A0A7W9EQP5-F1
#
_cell.length_a   1.000
_cell.length_b   1.000
_cell.length_c   1.000
_cell.angle_alpha   90.00
_cell.angle_beta   90.00
_cell.angle_gamma   90.00
#
_symmetry.space_group_name_H-M   'P 1'
#
loop_
_entity.id
_entity.type
_entity.pdbx_description
1 polymer ?
#
loop_
_entity_poly.entity_id
_entity_poly.type
_entity_poly.pdbx_seq_one_letter_code
_entity_poly.pdbx_strand_id
1 'polypeptide(L)'
;MPTLFFADLVRELCQEGGSGPLTPSGAVPGHRRFADAVPPGAGFHYAIAGVAQPDQWEAGTGRIDADGRLQRDSVAASSAGNAFVDFAPGLKTIALTVGAGWFAASDAAAAMRDEALARTVRRDASGRYALDGALAAADGSAGAPALAFAADGDSGLYRPAADALAIATAGSERLRVTASGHVGIGTSLPDAPLTVSGECSATRMRVSASGADAPAYGFNGAAGLGFYRYSGSAIGFAADGVNIGAFSAGILRAGTDNGALLGSGAIRWSVVYAATGAINTSDGREKTWQGAASAAELAAAARIARELGFYCWNDAIAAKGADGARRHFGVRAQAVWAIMAEEGLIAPLAEGQAPDSRYAFLCWDGWEEERDAADRPVRAAGDRFGIRPDQLALFLIAAQEARLAALEAAA
;
A
#
# COMPACT_ATOMS: atom_id res chain seq x y z
N MET A 1 -13.37 33.13 -44.61
CA MET A 1 -13.43 34.45 -45.27
C MET A 1 -13.23 34.23 -46.76
N PRO A 2 -13.98 34.88 -47.67
CA PRO A 2 -13.69 34.79 -49.09
C PRO A 2 -12.29 35.35 -49.32
N THR A 3 -11.39 34.50 -49.83
CA THR A 3 -10.02 34.88 -50.19
C THR A 3 -10.10 35.84 -51.37
N LEU A 4 -9.95 37.13 -51.11
CA LEU A 4 -9.79 38.13 -52.16
C LEU A 4 -8.61 37.74 -53.05
N PHE A 5 -8.80 37.87 -54.36
CA PHE A 5 -7.79 37.52 -55.35
C PHE A 5 -6.63 38.51 -55.29
N PHE A 6 -5.41 38.00 -55.45
CA PHE A 6 -4.21 38.81 -55.55
C PHE A 6 -3.36 38.36 -56.74
N ALA A 7 -2.87 39.34 -57.51
CA ALA A 7 -1.86 39.16 -58.53
C ALA A 7 -0.95 40.38 -58.56
N ASP A 8 0.37 40.15 -58.64
CA ASP A 8 1.36 41.21 -58.65
C ASP A 8 1.44 41.93 -60.01
N LEU A 9 1.97 43.15 -60.03
CA LEU A 9 2.19 43.96 -61.23
C LEU A 9 0.93 44.20 -62.06
N VAL A 10 -0.26 44.31 -61.47
CA VAL A 10 -1.51 44.64 -62.21
C VAL A 10 -1.84 46.11 -61.99
N ARG A 11 -1.71 46.92 -63.06
CA ARG A 11 -2.02 48.35 -63.03
C ARG A 11 -2.35 48.87 -64.43
N GLU A 12 -3.48 49.55 -64.55
CA GLU A 12 -3.95 50.12 -65.80
C GLU A 12 -4.27 51.61 -65.67
N LEU A 13 -4.26 52.32 -66.79
CA LEU A 13 -4.73 53.68 -66.91
C LEU A 13 -6.25 53.70 -67.00
N CYS A 14 -6.88 54.82 -66.66
CA CYS A 14 -8.28 55.11 -66.90
C CYS A 14 -8.42 56.61 -67.20
N GLN A 15 -9.38 56.99 -68.04
CA GLN A 15 -9.64 58.38 -68.44
C GLN A 15 -11.05 58.85 -68.06
N GLU A 16 -11.97 57.92 -67.82
CA GLU A 16 -13.39 58.20 -67.54
C GLU A 16 -13.56 58.91 -66.20
N GLY A 17 -14.58 59.76 -66.06
CA GLY A 17 -14.98 60.32 -64.77
C GLY A 17 -16.24 59.66 -64.24
N GLY A 18 -16.66 60.04 -63.03
CA GLY A 18 -17.92 59.62 -62.43
C GLY A 18 -17.78 58.90 -61.09
N SER A 19 -18.92 58.73 -60.44
CA SER A 19 -19.11 57.93 -59.22
C SER A 19 -19.44 56.46 -59.50
N GLY A 20 -19.57 56.05 -60.76
CA GLY A 20 -19.88 54.68 -61.18
C GLY A 20 -18.66 53.76 -61.36
N PRO A 21 -18.84 52.64 -62.08
CA PRO A 21 -17.74 51.79 -62.53
C PRO A 21 -16.79 52.56 -63.45
N LEU A 22 -15.50 52.22 -63.41
CA LEU A 22 -14.47 52.88 -64.20
C LEU A 22 -13.82 51.88 -65.16
N THR A 23 -13.70 52.24 -66.43
CA THR A 23 -13.12 51.36 -67.45
C THR A 23 -11.59 51.52 -67.50
N PRO A 24 -10.81 50.47 -67.19
CA PRO A 24 -9.37 50.46 -67.46
C PRO A 24 -9.11 50.51 -68.97
N SER A 25 -8.24 51.43 -69.40
CA SER A 25 -7.97 51.72 -70.81
C SER A 25 -6.64 51.14 -71.33
N GLY A 26 -5.82 50.55 -70.46
CA GLY A 26 -4.58 49.86 -70.83
C GLY A 26 -3.53 49.81 -69.73
N ALA A 27 -2.67 48.79 -69.76
CA ALA A 27 -1.61 48.60 -68.77
C ALA A 27 -0.60 49.75 -68.74
N VAL A 28 -0.24 50.17 -67.53
CA VAL A 28 0.92 51.06 -67.30
C VAL A 28 2.19 50.30 -67.71
N PRO A 29 3.22 50.95 -68.30
CA PRO A 29 4.48 50.28 -68.62
C PRO A 29 5.03 49.46 -67.46
N GLY A 30 5.46 48.23 -67.74
CA GLY A 30 5.94 47.27 -66.73
C GLY A 30 4.85 46.54 -65.93
N HIS A 31 3.57 46.77 -66.22
CA HIS A 31 2.43 46.12 -65.55
C HIS A 31 1.56 45.31 -66.52
N ARG A 32 0.68 44.48 -65.98
CA ARG A 32 -0.30 43.63 -66.66
C ARG A 32 -1.69 44.25 -66.60
N ARG A 33 -2.55 43.88 -67.57
CA ARG A 33 -3.96 44.28 -67.57
C ARG A 33 -4.75 43.51 -66.53
N PHE A 34 -5.84 44.08 -66.03
CA PHE A 34 -6.77 43.38 -65.16
C PHE A 34 -7.42 42.20 -65.87
N ALA A 35 -7.81 42.36 -67.14
CA ALA A 35 -8.44 41.31 -67.94
C ALA A 35 -7.55 40.06 -68.12
N ASP A 36 -6.23 40.22 -68.10
CA ASP A 36 -5.27 39.12 -68.27
C ASP A 36 -4.93 38.40 -66.96
N ALA A 37 -5.12 39.08 -65.82
CA ALA A 37 -4.60 38.63 -64.53
C ALA A 37 -5.69 38.31 -63.50
N VAL A 38 -6.86 38.93 -63.58
CA VAL A 38 -7.94 38.77 -62.59
C VAL A 38 -9.04 37.89 -63.18
N PRO A 39 -9.39 36.75 -62.54
CA PRO A 39 -10.51 35.94 -62.98
C PRO A 39 -11.83 36.73 -62.99
N PRO A 40 -12.72 36.55 -64.00
CA PRO A 40 -13.99 37.27 -64.06
C PRO A 40 -14.81 37.11 -62.77
N GLY A 41 -15.30 38.23 -62.23
CA GLY A 41 -16.11 38.25 -61.00
C GLY A 41 -15.35 38.00 -59.69
N ALA A 42 -14.03 37.77 -59.72
CA ALA A 42 -13.22 37.66 -58.50
C ALA A 42 -13.12 39.03 -57.81
N GLY A 43 -13.39 39.05 -56.50
CA GLY A 43 -13.18 40.23 -55.67
C GLY A 43 -11.70 40.43 -55.34
N PHE A 44 -11.18 41.65 -55.44
CA PHE A 44 -9.80 42.01 -55.11
C PHE A 44 -9.73 43.39 -54.47
N HIS A 45 -8.58 43.72 -53.88
CA HIS A 45 -8.30 45.09 -53.40
C HIS A 45 -7.79 45.96 -54.54
N TYR A 46 -8.35 47.15 -54.69
CA TYR A 46 -7.91 48.13 -55.68
C TYR A 46 -7.40 49.41 -55.03
N ALA A 47 -6.57 50.14 -55.77
CA ALA A 47 -6.23 51.53 -55.49
C ALA A 47 -6.33 52.36 -56.78
N ILE A 48 -7.03 53.48 -56.73
CA ILE A 48 -7.18 54.46 -57.79
C ILE A 48 -6.45 55.73 -57.36
N ALA A 49 -5.57 56.24 -58.23
CA ALA A 49 -4.87 57.49 -58.02
C ALA A 49 -4.97 58.36 -59.27
N GLY A 50 -5.54 59.56 -59.12
CA GLY A 50 -5.59 60.57 -60.17
C GLY A 50 -4.18 61.00 -60.57
N VAL A 51 -3.90 61.03 -61.87
CA VAL A 51 -2.64 61.57 -62.41
C VAL A 51 -2.87 63.02 -62.85
N ALA A 52 -4.01 63.28 -63.51
CA ALA A 52 -4.42 64.64 -63.88
C ALA A 52 -4.96 65.44 -62.68
N GLN A 53 -5.53 64.76 -61.68
CA GLN A 53 -6.02 65.35 -60.43
C GLN A 53 -5.44 64.57 -59.24
N PRO A 54 -4.23 64.92 -58.77
CA PRO A 54 -3.51 64.16 -57.74
C PRO A 54 -4.19 64.12 -56.36
N ASP A 55 -5.12 65.04 -56.10
CA ASP A 55 -5.94 65.08 -54.89
C ASP A 55 -7.05 64.02 -54.90
N GLN A 56 -7.44 63.50 -56.06
CA GLN A 56 -8.43 62.43 -56.19
C GLN A 56 -7.78 61.05 -56.10
N TRP A 57 -8.04 60.34 -55.00
CA TRP A 57 -7.61 58.96 -54.80
C TRP A 57 -8.62 58.16 -53.99
N GLU A 58 -8.62 56.84 -54.19
CA GLU A 58 -9.49 55.89 -53.51
C GLU A 58 -8.84 54.52 -53.41
N ALA A 59 -8.99 53.84 -52.28
CA ALA A 59 -8.65 52.42 -52.12
C ALA A 59 -9.85 51.66 -51.57
N GLY A 60 -10.06 50.44 -52.06
CA GLY A 60 -11.27 49.69 -51.75
C GLY A 60 -11.20 48.24 -52.16
N THR A 61 -12.36 47.59 -52.17
CA THR A 61 -12.55 46.27 -52.79
C THR A 61 -13.50 46.39 -53.96
N GLY A 62 -13.23 45.62 -55.00
CA GLY A 62 -14.04 45.63 -56.21
C GLY A 62 -13.83 44.37 -57.03
N ARG A 63 -14.47 44.35 -58.19
CA ARG A 63 -14.40 43.27 -59.16
C ARG A 63 -14.36 43.86 -60.56
N ILE A 64 -13.75 43.15 -61.50
CA ILE A 64 -13.91 43.47 -62.92
C ILE A 64 -15.23 42.83 -63.38
N ASP A 65 -16.13 43.65 -63.92
CA ASP A 65 -17.40 43.17 -64.46
C ASP A 65 -17.23 42.55 -65.86
N ALA A 66 -18.33 42.04 -66.43
CA ALA A 66 -18.30 41.39 -67.73
C ALA A 66 -17.92 42.34 -68.89
N ASP A 67 -18.07 43.66 -68.68
CA ASP A 67 -17.71 44.71 -69.65
C ASP A 67 -16.26 45.20 -69.45
N GLY A 68 -15.50 44.57 -68.55
CA GLY A 68 -14.11 44.93 -68.25
C GLY A 68 -13.96 46.15 -67.34
N ARG A 69 -15.05 46.67 -66.75
CA ARG A 69 -15.00 47.83 -65.87
C ARG A 69 -14.71 47.41 -64.44
N LEU A 70 -13.99 48.25 -63.71
CA LEU A 70 -13.87 48.13 -62.27
C LEU A 70 -15.20 48.52 -61.62
N GLN A 71 -15.96 47.53 -61.18
CA GLN A 71 -17.06 47.72 -60.24
C GLN A 71 -16.47 47.90 -58.84
N ARG A 72 -16.76 49.05 -58.24
CA ARG A 72 -16.28 49.43 -56.91
C ARG A 72 -17.31 48.94 -55.89
N ASP A 73 -16.96 47.92 -55.10
CA ASP A 73 -17.90 47.25 -54.18
C ASP A 73 -17.91 47.91 -52.79
N SER A 74 -16.73 48.32 -52.29
CA SER A 74 -16.63 49.09 -51.05
C SER A 74 -15.39 49.96 -51.04
N VAL A 75 -15.48 51.12 -50.37
CA VAL A 75 -14.34 52.02 -50.15
C VAL A 75 -13.76 51.76 -48.77
N ALA A 76 -12.45 51.51 -48.73
CA ALA A 76 -11.70 51.38 -47.48
C ALA A 76 -11.16 52.74 -47.02
N ALA A 77 -10.65 53.55 -47.96
CA ALA A 77 -10.19 54.90 -47.71
C ALA A 77 -10.26 55.74 -48.98
N SER A 78 -10.58 57.03 -48.89
CA SER A 78 -10.61 57.90 -50.05
C SER A 78 -10.41 59.38 -49.74
N SER A 79 -10.07 60.13 -50.78
CA SER A 79 -10.08 61.60 -50.81
C SER A 79 -11.47 62.22 -50.55
N ALA A 80 -12.55 61.45 -50.63
CA ALA A 80 -13.93 61.88 -50.39
C ALA A 80 -14.44 61.48 -48.99
N GLY A 81 -13.55 61.43 -47.99
CA GLY A 81 -13.94 61.08 -46.61
C GLY A 81 -14.45 59.65 -46.46
N ASN A 82 -13.80 58.70 -47.14
CA ASN A 82 -14.16 57.28 -47.20
C ASN A 82 -15.47 56.95 -47.95
N ALA A 83 -16.07 57.92 -48.65
CA ALA A 83 -17.11 57.67 -49.64
C ALA A 83 -16.52 57.35 -51.01
N PHE A 84 -17.35 56.87 -51.95
CA PHE A 84 -16.94 56.75 -53.36
C PHE A 84 -16.58 58.12 -53.92
N VAL A 85 -15.37 58.24 -54.45
CA VAL A 85 -14.92 59.44 -55.16
C VAL A 85 -15.68 59.54 -56.47
N ASP A 86 -16.23 60.73 -56.74
CA ASP A 86 -16.71 61.12 -58.06
C ASP A 86 -15.52 61.67 -58.85
N PHE A 87 -14.87 60.79 -59.60
CA PHE A 87 -13.63 61.15 -60.28
C PHE A 87 -13.89 62.11 -61.44
N ALA A 88 -13.07 63.14 -61.60
CA ALA A 88 -13.14 63.96 -62.78
C ALA A 88 -12.64 63.18 -64.02
N PRO A 89 -13.15 63.48 -65.23
CA PRO A 89 -12.53 63.03 -66.46
C PRO A 89 -11.06 63.46 -66.53
N GLY A 90 -10.18 62.55 -66.91
CA GLY A 90 -8.74 62.76 -66.93
C GLY A 90 -7.96 61.54 -66.46
N LEU A 91 -6.66 61.53 -66.78
CA LEU A 91 -5.80 60.38 -66.56
C LEU A 91 -5.73 60.01 -65.08
N LYS A 92 -5.96 58.74 -64.77
CA LYS A 92 -5.79 58.12 -63.46
C LYS A 92 -5.21 56.71 -63.62
N THR A 93 -4.64 56.19 -62.56
CA THR A 93 -4.16 54.80 -62.49
C THR A 93 -5.08 53.98 -61.60
N ILE A 94 -5.35 52.75 -61.99
CA ILE A 94 -6.07 51.73 -61.21
C ILE A 94 -5.08 50.58 -61.01
N ALA A 95 -4.80 50.22 -59.77
CA ALA A 95 -3.89 49.14 -59.41
C ALA A 95 -4.60 48.06 -58.61
N LEU A 96 -4.29 46.78 -58.87
CA LEU A 96 -4.56 45.72 -57.92
C LEU A 96 -3.54 45.87 -56.79
N THR A 97 -4.02 45.92 -55.55
CA THR A 97 -3.18 46.06 -54.37
C THR A 97 -3.54 45.03 -53.31
N VAL A 98 -2.94 45.13 -52.14
CA VAL A 98 -3.35 44.41 -50.94
C VAL A 98 -3.67 45.44 -49.88
N GLY A 99 -4.88 45.39 -49.32
CA GLY A 99 -5.25 46.25 -48.20
C GLY A 99 -4.55 45.79 -46.92
N ALA A 100 -4.16 46.73 -46.05
CA ALA A 100 -3.60 46.40 -44.73
C ALA A 100 -4.54 45.49 -43.91
N GLY A 101 -5.86 45.60 -44.11
CA GLY A 101 -6.87 44.73 -43.50
C GLY A 101 -6.76 43.25 -43.90
N TRP A 102 -6.23 42.93 -45.09
CA TRP A 102 -6.00 41.55 -45.52
C TRP A 102 -4.85 40.90 -44.74
N PHE A 103 -3.74 41.62 -44.55
CA PHE A 103 -2.63 41.17 -43.71
C PHE A 103 -3.09 41.01 -42.26
N ALA A 104 -3.80 41.99 -41.71
CA ALA A 104 -4.34 41.91 -40.35
C ALA A 104 -5.28 40.72 -40.16
N ALA A 105 -6.13 40.40 -41.14
CA ALA A 105 -7.03 39.25 -41.08
C ALA A 105 -6.28 37.91 -41.21
N SER A 106 -5.24 37.84 -42.03
CA SER A 106 -4.39 36.66 -42.15
C SER A 106 -3.62 36.39 -40.87
N ASP A 107 -3.03 37.42 -40.27
CA ASP A 107 -2.28 37.32 -39.00
C ASP A 107 -3.22 36.94 -37.85
N ALA A 108 -4.43 37.51 -37.80
CA ALA A 108 -5.44 37.12 -36.83
C ALA A 108 -5.87 35.65 -36.99
N ALA A 109 -6.05 35.18 -38.22
CA ALA A 109 -6.43 33.77 -38.48
C ALA A 109 -5.31 32.79 -38.10
N ALA A 110 -4.04 33.14 -38.31
CA ALA A 110 -2.89 32.37 -37.86
C ALA A 110 -2.82 32.33 -36.32
N ALA A 111 -2.97 33.48 -35.66
CA ALA A 111 -3.00 33.58 -34.20
C ALA A 111 -4.13 32.73 -33.58
N MET A 112 -5.34 32.73 -34.17
CA MET A 112 -6.45 31.91 -33.67
C MET A 112 -6.21 30.40 -33.80
N ARG A 113 -5.52 29.94 -34.85
CA ARG A 113 -5.15 28.52 -35.00
C ARG A 113 -4.12 28.09 -33.95
N ASP A 114 -3.14 28.95 -33.68
CA ASP A 114 -2.14 28.70 -32.65
C ASP A 114 -2.74 28.74 -31.24
N GLU A 115 -3.69 29.64 -30.97
CA GLU A 115 -4.43 29.69 -29.69
C GLU A 115 -5.30 28.43 -29.46
N ALA A 116 -5.92 27.89 -30.50
CA ALA A 116 -6.77 26.70 -30.38
C ALA A 116 -5.98 25.42 -30.03
N LEU A 117 -4.76 25.28 -30.56
CA LEU A 117 -3.83 24.19 -30.20
C LEU A 117 -3.14 24.44 -28.86
N ALA A 118 -2.77 25.69 -28.57
CA ALA A 118 -2.16 26.10 -27.31
C ALA A 118 -3.06 25.87 -26.08
N ARG A 119 -4.39 25.87 -26.25
CA ARG A 119 -5.34 25.68 -25.14
C ARG A 119 -5.36 24.26 -24.55
N THR A 120 -4.79 23.25 -25.24
CA THR A 120 -4.84 21.85 -24.75
C THR A 120 -3.45 21.29 -24.49
N VAL A 121 -2.51 21.46 -25.42
CA VAL A 121 -1.12 21.00 -25.25
C VAL A 121 -0.18 22.01 -25.91
N ARG A 122 0.61 22.72 -25.12
CA ARG A 122 1.66 23.63 -25.62
C ARG A 122 3.03 23.05 -25.36
N ARG A 123 3.89 23.00 -26.37
CA ARG A 123 5.30 22.68 -26.16
C ARG A 123 6.02 23.93 -25.66
N ASP A 124 6.54 23.91 -24.44
CA ASP A 124 7.26 25.04 -23.88
C ASP A 124 8.67 25.19 -24.50
N ALA A 125 9.35 26.29 -24.18
CA ALA A 125 10.69 26.58 -24.69
C ALA A 125 11.75 25.55 -24.25
N SER A 126 11.47 24.72 -23.23
CA SER A 126 12.32 23.60 -22.80
C SER A 126 12.02 22.29 -23.54
N GLY A 127 11.06 22.31 -24.46
CA GLY A 127 10.64 21.17 -25.26
C GLY A 127 9.64 20.25 -24.56
N ARG A 128 9.12 20.62 -23.39
CA ARG A 128 8.10 19.84 -22.63
C ARG A 128 6.71 20.21 -23.10
N TYR A 129 5.80 19.23 -23.09
CA TYR A 129 4.39 19.50 -23.32
C TYR A 129 3.73 19.93 -22.00
N ALA A 130 3.19 21.14 -21.95
CA ALA A 130 2.38 21.67 -20.87
C ALA A 130 0.91 21.62 -21.24
N LEU A 131 0.07 21.30 -20.25
CA LEU A 131 -1.37 21.22 -20.38
C LEU A 131 -2.01 22.34 -19.57
N ASP A 132 -2.93 23.08 -20.16
CA ASP A 132 -3.69 24.12 -19.47
C ASP A 132 -5.02 23.57 -18.90
N GLY A 133 -5.28 22.27 -19.08
CA GLY A 133 -6.45 21.55 -18.57
C GLY A 133 -6.15 20.07 -18.25
N ALA A 134 -7.20 19.30 -17.89
CA ALA A 134 -7.06 17.89 -17.56
C ALA A 134 -6.69 17.03 -18.78
N LEU A 135 -5.76 16.09 -18.61
CA LEU A 135 -5.47 15.05 -19.59
C LEU A 135 -6.42 13.86 -19.38
N ALA A 136 -7.33 13.64 -20.31
CA ALA A 136 -8.12 12.42 -20.35
C ALA A 136 -7.39 11.36 -21.19
N ALA A 137 -7.32 10.13 -20.67
CA ALA A 137 -6.82 8.97 -21.38
C ALA A 137 -7.90 7.87 -21.40
N ALA A 138 -7.81 6.94 -22.34
CA ALA A 138 -8.61 5.72 -22.31
C ALA A 138 -8.26 4.87 -21.08
N ASP A 139 -9.03 3.83 -20.79
CA ASP A 139 -8.80 3.01 -19.58
C ASP A 139 -7.48 2.23 -19.64
N GLY A 140 -7.15 1.70 -20.82
CA GLY A 140 -5.99 0.84 -21.01
C GLY A 140 -6.15 -0.53 -20.32
N SER A 141 -5.05 -1.27 -20.26
CA SER A 141 -4.95 -2.56 -19.55
C SER A 141 -3.54 -2.75 -19.00
N ALA A 142 -3.31 -3.80 -18.22
CA ALA A 142 -1.95 -4.13 -17.77
C ALA A 142 -0.97 -4.35 -18.94
N GLY A 143 -1.43 -4.99 -20.02
CA GLY A 143 -0.62 -5.26 -21.22
C GLY A 143 -0.52 -4.07 -22.19
N ALA A 144 -1.32 -3.03 -21.99
CA ALA A 144 -1.31 -1.81 -22.79
C ALA A 144 -1.82 -0.64 -21.94
N PRO A 145 -0.98 -0.08 -21.05
CA PRO A 145 -1.39 1.02 -20.18
C PRO A 145 -1.74 2.27 -20.98
N ALA A 146 -2.69 3.05 -20.46
CA ALA A 146 -3.16 4.26 -21.14
C ALA A 146 -2.09 5.36 -21.20
N LEU A 147 -1.24 5.42 -20.17
CA LEU A 147 -0.03 6.23 -20.12
C LEU A 147 1.16 5.27 -20.06
N ALA A 148 1.84 5.08 -21.18
CA ALA A 148 2.99 4.19 -21.34
C ALA A 148 4.18 4.91 -22.00
N PHE A 149 5.35 4.26 -22.00
CA PHE A 149 6.54 4.80 -22.65
C PHE A 149 6.60 4.35 -24.12
N ALA A 150 7.03 5.22 -25.03
CA ALA A 150 7.02 4.92 -26.48
C ALA A 150 7.82 3.66 -26.88
N ALA A 151 8.88 3.32 -26.12
CA ALA A 151 9.70 2.13 -26.33
C ALA A 151 9.30 0.94 -25.44
N ASP A 152 8.37 1.14 -24.49
CA ASP A 152 7.91 0.16 -23.52
C ASP A 152 6.40 0.35 -23.31
N GLY A 153 5.63 -0.28 -24.19
CA GLY A 153 4.17 -0.16 -24.24
C GLY A 153 3.43 -0.99 -23.20
N ASP A 154 4.15 -1.77 -22.38
CA ASP A 154 3.57 -2.66 -21.38
C ASP A 154 3.87 -2.23 -19.93
N SER A 155 4.54 -1.07 -19.78
CA SER A 155 4.86 -0.45 -18.50
C SER A 155 4.27 0.95 -18.42
N GLY A 156 3.45 1.21 -17.39
CA GLY A 156 2.71 2.46 -17.33
C GLY A 156 1.55 2.50 -16.33
N LEU A 157 0.70 3.51 -16.46
CA LEU A 157 -0.49 3.77 -15.64
C LEU A 157 -1.77 3.48 -16.43
N TYR A 158 -2.73 2.80 -15.82
CA TYR A 158 -4.01 2.45 -16.43
C TYR A 158 -5.15 2.41 -15.40
N ARG A 159 -6.40 2.42 -15.89
CA ARG A 159 -7.62 2.33 -15.08
C ARG A 159 -8.20 0.91 -15.18
N PRO A 160 -8.02 0.04 -14.17
CA PRO A 160 -8.49 -1.35 -14.24
C PRO A 160 -10.00 -1.52 -14.00
N ALA A 161 -10.65 -0.52 -13.39
CA ALA A 161 -12.08 -0.50 -13.07
C ALA A 161 -12.51 0.96 -12.78
N ALA A 162 -13.82 1.19 -12.61
CA ALA A 162 -14.34 2.47 -12.13
C ALA A 162 -13.67 2.86 -10.79
N ASP A 163 -13.29 4.13 -10.67
CA ASP A 163 -12.67 4.72 -9.48
C ASP A 163 -11.41 4.02 -8.97
N ALA A 164 -10.75 3.21 -9.81
CA ALA A 164 -9.53 2.49 -9.48
C ALA A 164 -8.36 2.95 -10.36
N LEU A 165 -7.14 2.79 -9.86
CA LEU A 165 -5.91 3.15 -10.58
C LEU A 165 -4.86 2.06 -10.40
N ALA A 166 -4.15 1.70 -11.47
CA ALA A 166 -3.12 0.67 -11.40
C ALA A 166 -1.85 1.02 -12.19
N ILE A 167 -0.73 0.50 -11.68
CA ILE A 167 0.58 0.56 -12.32
C ILE A 167 0.91 -0.84 -12.84
N ALA A 168 1.33 -0.90 -14.10
CA ALA A 168 1.83 -2.12 -14.73
C ALA A 168 3.31 -2.01 -15.08
N THR A 169 4.01 -3.14 -15.03
CA THR A 169 5.33 -3.32 -15.64
C THR A 169 5.43 -4.70 -16.25
N ALA A 170 6.08 -4.83 -17.41
CA ALA A 170 6.15 -6.08 -18.16
C ALA A 170 4.77 -6.72 -18.38
N GLY A 171 3.78 -5.88 -18.72
CA GLY A 171 2.42 -6.30 -19.07
C GLY A 171 1.56 -6.83 -17.92
N SER A 172 2.00 -6.68 -16.67
CA SER A 172 1.28 -7.20 -15.48
C SER A 172 1.06 -6.11 -14.45
N GLU A 173 -0.09 -6.16 -13.77
CA GLU A 173 -0.38 -5.27 -12.64
C GLU A 173 0.60 -5.50 -11.48
N ARG A 174 1.18 -4.41 -10.97
CA ARG A 174 2.12 -4.42 -9.83
C ARG A 174 1.55 -3.75 -8.59
N LEU A 175 0.82 -2.66 -8.80
CA LEU A 175 0.19 -1.89 -7.74
C LEU A 175 -1.20 -1.46 -8.19
N ARG A 176 -2.18 -1.56 -7.29
CA ARG A 176 -3.54 -1.06 -7.51
C ARG A 176 -3.99 -0.22 -6.32
N VAL A 177 -4.67 0.88 -6.60
CA VAL A 177 -5.55 1.57 -5.66
C VAL A 177 -6.99 1.27 -6.08
N THR A 178 -7.78 0.68 -5.19
CA THR A 178 -9.19 0.34 -5.46
C THR A 178 -10.11 1.54 -5.29
N ALA A 179 -11.38 1.39 -5.72
CA ALA A 179 -12.42 2.39 -5.47
C ALA A 179 -12.66 2.70 -3.97
N SER A 180 -12.35 1.74 -3.08
CA SER A 180 -12.40 1.93 -1.62
C SER A 180 -11.13 2.58 -1.05
N GLY A 181 -10.15 2.93 -1.89
CA GLY A 181 -8.88 3.53 -1.49
C GLY A 181 -7.86 2.54 -0.92
N HIS A 182 -8.08 1.22 -1.05
CA HIS A 182 -7.12 0.22 -0.59
C HIS A 182 -5.99 0.05 -1.60
N VAL A 183 -4.77 -0.08 -1.09
CA VAL A 183 -3.56 -0.25 -1.90
C VAL A 183 -3.17 -1.73 -1.89
N GLY A 184 -3.19 -2.36 -3.06
CA GLY A 184 -2.65 -3.70 -3.29
C GLY A 184 -1.29 -3.63 -3.97
N ILE A 185 -0.28 -4.33 -3.44
CA ILE A 185 1.01 -4.57 -4.10
C ILE A 185 1.12 -6.07 -4.40
N GLY A 186 1.26 -6.43 -5.67
CA GLY A 186 1.26 -7.83 -6.11
C GLY A 186 -0.10 -8.53 -6.02
N THR A 187 -1.18 -7.79 -5.74
CA THR A 187 -2.56 -8.29 -5.68
C THR A 187 -3.54 -7.24 -6.22
N SER A 188 -4.59 -7.69 -6.90
CA SER A 188 -5.71 -6.86 -7.36
C SER A 188 -6.88 -6.84 -6.38
N LEU A 189 -6.82 -7.63 -5.31
CA LEU A 189 -7.85 -7.81 -4.29
C LEU A 189 -7.28 -7.54 -2.88
N PRO A 190 -6.90 -6.29 -2.56
CA PRO A 190 -6.46 -5.96 -1.20
C PRO A 190 -7.64 -6.11 -0.22
N ASP A 191 -7.39 -6.85 0.87
CA ASP A 191 -8.32 -7.12 1.97
C ASP A 191 -8.18 -6.14 3.16
N ALA A 192 -7.19 -5.24 3.09
CA ALA A 192 -6.91 -4.20 4.08
C ALA A 192 -6.50 -2.89 3.37
N PRO A 193 -6.40 -1.74 4.08
CA PRO A 193 -5.96 -0.48 3.47
C PRO A 193 -4.63 -0.55 2.73
N LEU A 194 -3.73 -1.43 3.19
CA LEU A 194 -2.53 -1.83 2.47
C LEU A 194 -2.39 -3.35 2.55
N THR A 195 -2.43 -4.03 1.40
CA THR A 195 -2.15 -5.47 1.29
C THR A 195 -0.95 -5.66 0.37
N VAL A 196 0.08 -6.33 0.86
CA VAL A 196 1.24 -6.73 0.05
C VAL A 196 1.23 -8.25 -0.09
N SER A 197 1.02 -8.73 -1.32
CA SER A 197 1.12 -10.15 -1.66
C SER A 197 2.57 -10.48 -2.01
N GLY A 198 3.42 -10.56 -0.99
CA GLY A 198 4.85 -10.80 -1.14
C GLY A 198 5.64 -10.39 0.12
N GLU A 199 6.95 -10.24 -0.03
CA GLU A 199 7.83 -9.82 1.06
C GLU A 199 7.83 -8.30 1.24
N CYS A 200 7.85 -7.84 2.50
CA CYS A 200 8.02 -6.42 2.86
C CYS A 200 9.36 -6.21 3.55
N SER A 201 10.15 -5.24 3.07
CA SER A 201 11.38 -4.80 3.72
C SER A 201 11.29 -3.32 4.07
N ALA A 202 11.54 -2.99 5.33
CA ALA A 202 11.55 -1.61 5.82
C ALA A 202 12.63 -1.43 6.87
N THR A 203 13.35 -0.31 6.83
CA THR A 203 14.35 0.03 7.85
C THR A 203 13.74 0.11 9.25
N ARG A 204 12.50 0.62 9.35
CA ARG A 204 11.72 0.70 10.58
C ARG A 204 10.22 0.60 10.26
N MET A 205 9.50 -0.16 11.07
CA MET A 205 8.05 -0.20 11.07
C MET A 205 7.53 0.41 12.38
N ARG A 206 6.66 1.42 12.27
CA ARG A 206 5.96 2.00 13.41
C ARG A 206 4.50 1.63 13.28
N VAL A 207 3.98 1.00 14.32
CA VAL A 207 2.58 0.61 14.44
C VAL A 207 1.93 1.40 15.58
N SER A 208 0.66 1.72 15.43
CA SER A 208 -0.12 2.37 16.47
C SER A 208 -0.33 1.45 17.69
N ALA A 209 -0.73 2.05 18.81
CA ALA A 209 -1.11 1.29 19.99
C ALA A 209 -2.22 0.28 19.69
N SER A 210 -2.15 -0.88 20.33
CA SER A 210 -3.03 -2.04 20.15
C SER A 210 -3.31 -2.71 21.49
N GLY A 211 -4.34 -3.57 21.53
CA GLY A 211 -4.66 -4.45 22.65
C GLY A 211 -4.33 -5.92 22.35
N ALA A 212 -4.54 -6.79 23.33
CA ALA A 212 -4.36 -8.23 23.14
C ALA A 212 -5.43 -8.83 22.19
N ASP A 213 -6.64 -8.26 22.19
CA ASP A 213 -7.76 -8.57 21.30
C ASP A 213 -7.50 -8.19 19.83
N ALA A 214 -6.68 -7.17 19.60
CA ALA A 214 -6.29 -6.69 18.28
C ALA A 214 -4.79 -6.34 18.23
N PRO A 215 -3.90 -7.35 18.23
CA PRO A 215 -2.46 -7.11 18.30
C PRO A 215 -1.95 -6.38 17.06
N ALA A 216 -1.03 -5.42 17.25
CA ALA A 216 -0.50 -4.61 16.14
C ALA A 216 0.30 -5.43 15.12
N TYR A 217 0.95 -6.50 15.57
CA TYR A 217 1.56 -7.50 14.71
C TYR A 217 0.78 -8.79 14.86
N GLY A 218 -0.07 -9.12 13.89
CA GLY A 218 -0.91 -10.31 13.91
C GLY A 218 -0.78 -11.12 12.64
N PHE A 219 -1.45 -12.27 12.63
CA PHE A 219 -1.52 -13.15 11.47
C PHE A 219 -2.90 -12.99 10.80
N ASN A 220 -2.92 -12.94 9.46
CA ASN A 220 -4.16 -12.84 8.71
C ASN A 220 -5.08 -14.03 9.05
N GLY A 221 -6.36 -13.76 9.29
CA GLY A 221 -7.33 -14.78 9.69
C GLY A 221 -7.23 -15.27 11.15
N ALA A 222 -6.28 -14.78 11.95
CA ALA A 222 -6.10 -15.18 13.35
C ALA A 222 -6.29 -13.98 14.29
N ALA A 223 -7.54 -13.62 14.55
CA ALA A 223 -7.87 -12.54 15.48
C ALA A 223 -7.28 -12.84 16.88
N GLY A 224 -6.66 -11.83 17.51
CA GLY A 224 -6.11 -11.97 18.86
C GLY A 224 -4.82 -12.78 18.99
N LEU A 225 -4.21 -13.24 17.89
CA LEU A 225 -2.89 -13.88 17.89
C LEU A 225 -1.82 -12.90 17.41
N GLY A 226 -0.81 -12.62 18.25
CA GLY A 226 0.28 -11.74 17.84
C GLY A 226 1.06 -11.04 18.94
N PHE A 227 1.69 -9.92 18.59
CA PHE A 227 2.42 -9.04 19.51
C PHE A 227 1.82 -7.65 19.51
N TYR A 228 1.81 -7.03 20.69
CA TYR A 228 1.23 -5.71 20.88
C TYR A 228 2.00 -4.90 21.91
N ARG A 229 1.70 -3.60 21.94
CA ARG A 229 2.27 -2.70 22.95
C ARG A 229 1.50 -2.86 24.26
N TYR A 230 2.04 -3.70 25.15
CA TYR A 230 1.43 -3.97 26.45
C TYR A 230 1.45 -2.75 27.40
N SER A 231 2.54 -1.99 27.38
CA SER A 231 2.67 -0.71 28.07
C SER A 231 3.59 0.23 27.29
N GLY A 232 3.86 1.44 27.80
CA GLY A 232 4.79 2.37 27.15
C GLY A 232 6.20 1.82 26.92
N SER A 233 6.62 0.78 27.66
CA SER A 233 7.97 0.19 27.62
C SER A 233 7.97 -1.34 27.61
N ALA A 234 6.85 -1.97 27.23
CA ALA A 234 6.71 -3.43 27.24
C ALA A 234 6.01 -3.96 25.99
N ILE A 235 6.44 -5.14 25.57
CA ILE A 235 5.84 -5.92 24.47
C ILE A 235 5.06 -7.08 25.10
N GLY A 236 3.79 -7.24 24.71
CA GLY A 236 2.91 -8.33 25.12
C GLY A 236 2.76 -9.40 24.05
N PHE A 237 2.50 -10.62 24.50
CA PHE A 237 2.19 -11.80 23.69
C PHE A 237 0.70 -12.09 23.79
N ALA A 238 0.00 -12.06 22.66
CA ALA A 238 -1.42 -12.33 22.59
C ALA A 238 -1.68 -13.70 21.95
N ALA A 239 -2.55 -14.49 22.57
CA ALA A 239 -3.14 -15.69 22.02
C ALA A 239 -4.63 -15.72 22.38
N ASP A 240 -5.50 -15.99 21.41
CA ASP A 240 -6.96 -15.95 21.56
C ASP A 240 -7.49 -14.65 22.20
N GLY A 241 -6.83 -13.53 21.91
CA GLY A 241 -7.19 -12.22 22.46
C GLY A 241 -6.75 -11.98 23.90
N VAL A 242 -6.02 -12.92 24.50
CA VAL A 242 -5.56 -12.88 25.89
C VAL A 242 -4.06 -12.63 25.95
N ASN A 243 -3.64 -11.81 26.91
CA ASN A 243 -2.23 -11.65 27.23
C ASN A 243 -1.69 -12.90 27.94
N ILE A 244 -0.79 -13.64 27.30
CA ILE A 244 -0.15 -14.83 27.91
C ILE A 244 1.20 -14.50 28.55
N GLY A 245 1.79 -13.35 28.22
CA GLY A 245 3.06 -12.92 28.78
C GLY A 245 3.53 -11.57 28.27
N ALA A 246 4.53 -10.98 28.90
CA ALA A 246 5.14 -9.75 28.42
C ALA A 246 6.64 -9.68 28.73
N PHE A 247 7.39 -9.04 27.83
CA PHE A 247 8.72 -8.51 28.13
C PHE A 247 8.58 -7.06 28.58
N SER A 248 8.94 -6.79 29.83
CA SER A 248 9.07 -5.44 30.40
C SER A 248 10.54 -5.19 30.76
N ALA A 249 10.88 -3.96 31.14
CA ALA A 249 12.24 -3.62 31.56
C ALA A 249 12.77 -4.59 32.65
N GLY A 250 13.69 -5.48 32.26
CA GLY A 250 14.33 -6.45 33.15
C GLY A 250 13.53 -7.71 33.50
N ILE A 251 12.36 -7.96 32.89
CA ILE A 251 11.53 -9.12 33.25
C ILE A 251 10.76 -9.71 32.07
N LEU A 252 10.79 -11.04 31.96
CA LEU A 252 9.78 -11.84 31.28
C LEU A 252 8.76 -12.29 32.32
N ARG A 253 7.49 -11.98 32.12
CA ARG A 253 6.41 -12.27 33.08
C ARG A 253 5.20 -12.89 32.42
N ALA A 254 4.39 -13.57 33.23
CA ALA A 254 3.03 -13.97 32.86
C ALA A 254 2.16 -12.74 32.55
N GLY A 255 1.13 -12.94 31.72
CA GLY A 255 0.25 -11.83 31.32
C GLY A 255 -0.63 -11.30 32.45
N THR A 256 -0.98 -12.18 33.39
CA THR A 256 -1.72 -11.92 34.62
C THR A 256 -1.11 -12.71 35.78
N ASP A 257 -1.37 -12.25 37.00
CA ASP A 257 -0.92 -12.93 38.22
C ASP A 257 -1.51 -14.34 38.31
N ASN A 258 -0.65 -15.33 38.56
CA ASN A 258 -0.99 -16.76 38.59
C ASN A 258 -1.82 -17.28 37.39
N GLY A 259 -1.74 -16.60 36.23
CA GLY A 259 -2.61 -16.89 35.08
C GLY A 259 -1.98 -17.70 33.95
N ALA A 260 -0.68 -18.00 34.01
CA ALA A 260 0.02 -18.74 32.96
C ALA A 260 1.01 -19.76 33.54
N LEU A 261 1.11 -20.91 32.87
CA LEU A 261 2.09 -21.97 33.17
C LEU A 261 3.37 -21.76 32.34
N LEU A 262 4.51 -22.22 32.87
CA LEU A 262 5.77 -22.29 32.13
C LEU A 262 6.00 -23.73 31.63
N GLY A 263 5.48 -24.03 30.46
CA GLY A 263 5.44 -25.39 29.90
C GLY A 263 4.22 -26.18 30.36
N SER A 264 4.16 -27.45 29.95
CA SER A 264 3.07 -28.39 30.26
C SER A 264 3.58 -29.82 30.39
N GLY A 265 2.70 -30.75 30.81
CA GLY A 265 3.00 -32.17 30.90
C GLY A 265 3.60 -32.74 29.60
N ALA A 266 3.11 -32.28 28.44
CA ALA A 266 3.59 -32.69 27.13
C ALA A 266 4.81 -31.89 26.63
N ILE A 267 4.86 -30.58 26.92
CA ILE A 267 5.88 -29.63 26.41
C ILE A 267 6.67 -29.06 27.58
N ARG A 268 7.76 -29.76 27.95
CA ARG A 268 8.59 -29.41 29.11
C ARG A 268 9.83 -28.61 28.69
N TRP A 269 10.23 -27.67 29.53
CA TRP A 269 11.57 -27.10 29.49
C TRP A 269 12.59 -28.15 29.94
N SER A 270 13.75 -28.19 29.27
CA SER A 270 14.78 -29.19 29.57
C SER A 270 15.54 -28.89 30.86
N VAL A 271 15.95 -27.62 31.05
CA VAL A 271 16.73 -27.15 32.20
C VAL A 271 16.47 -25.65 32.42
N VAL A 272 16.50 -25.21 33.68
CA VAL A 272 16.54 -23.78 34.06
C VAL A 272 17.92 -23.46 34.62
N TYR A 273 18.62 -22.49 34.01
CA TYR A 273 19.87 -21.93 34.53
C TYR A 273 19.58 -20.61 35.22
N ALA A 274 19.78 -20.55 36.54
CA ALA A 274 19.53 -19.36 37.35
C ALA A 274 20.67 -19.13 38.36
N ALA A 275 20.93 -17.86 38.68
CA ALA A 275 21.94 -17.50 39.69
C ALA A 275 21.45 -17.74 41.13
N THR A 276 20.15 -17.60 41.38
CA THR A 276 19.51 -17.88 42.67
C THR A 276 18.33 -18.83 42.52
N GLY A 277 17.92 -19.46 43.62
CA GLY A 277 16.76 -20.36 43.63
C GLY A 277 15.44 -19.64 43.31
N ALA A 278 14.44 -20.42 42.90
CA ALA A 278 13.10 -19.90 42.61
C ALA A 278 12.41 -19.41 43.88
N ILE A 279 11.81 -18.22 43.81
CA ILE A 279 10.96 -17.70 44.87
C ILE A 279 9.57 -18.31 44.70
N ASN A 280 9.12 -19.06 45.70
CA ASN A 280 7.75 -19.57 45.77
C ASN A 280 6.99 -18.80 46.85
N THR A 281 5.89 -18.13 46.48
CA THR A 281 5.08 -17.37 47.44
C THR A 281 4.57 -18.29 48.55
N SER A 282 4.82 -17.89 49.79
CA SER A 282 4.37 -18.60 50.98
C SER A 282 3.83 -17.65 52.05
N ASP A 283 3.10 -16.64 51.62
CA ASP A 283 2.48 -15.65 52.51
C ASP A 283 1.39 -16.31 53.38
N GLY A 284 1.45 -16.10 54.70
CA GLY A 284 0.48 -16.66 55.65
C GLY A 284 -0.94 -16.12 55.45
N ARG A 285 -1.09 -14.96 54.80
CA ARG A 285 -2.40 -14.35 54.50
C ARG A 285 -3.13 -15.05 53.35
N GLU A 286 -2.40 -15.81 52.54
CA GLU A 286 -2.93 -16.54 51.38
C GLU A 286 -3.12 -18.05 51.68
N LYS A 287 -2.90 -18.48 52.93
CA LYS A 287 -2.92 -19.89 53.32
C LYS A 287 -3.83 -20.15 54.51
N THR A 288 -4.58 -21.25 54.42
CA THR A 288 -5.21 -21.86 55.60
C THR A 288 -4.27 -22.91 56.16
N TRP A 289 -3.84 -22.73 57.41
CA TRP A 289 -2.94 -23.67 58.07
C TRP A 289 -3.68 -24.96 58.44
N GLN A 290 -3.10 -26.12 58.10
CA GLN A 290 -3.71 -27.45 58.29
C GLN A 290 -3.08 -28.27 59.41
N GLY A 291 -2.06 -27.75 60.11
CA GLY A 291 -1.38 -28.47 61.19
C GLY A 291 -0.23 -29.36 60.72
N ALA A 292 0.21 -30.27 61.60
CA ALA A 292 1.33 -31.17 61.37
C ALA A 292 0.89 -32.45 60.62
N ALA A 293 1.87 -33.17 60.07
CA ALA A 293 1.63 -34.46 59.41
C ALA A 293 1.11 -35.51 60.41
N SER A 294 0.14 -36.30 59.97
CA SER A 294 -0.42 -37.45 60.67
C SER A 294 0.56 -38.61 60.75
N ALA A 295 0.25 -39.60 61.61
CA ALA A 295 1.08 -40.80 61.74
C ALA A 295 1.22 -41.59 60.43
N ALA A 296 0.13 -41.72 59.65
CA ALA A 296 0.15 -42.39 58.34
C ALA A 296 1.00 -41.63 57.32
N GLU A 297 0.91 -40.29 57.31
CA GLU A 297 1.76 -39.44 56.47
C GLU A 297 3.25 -39.57 56.83
N LEU A 298 3.59 -39.57 58.11
CA LEU A 298 4.98 -39.77 58.57
C LEU A 298 5.49 -41.18 58.24
N ALA A 299 4.64 -42.21 58.34
CA ALA A 299 4.98 -43.57 57.92
C ALA A 299 5.24 -43.65 56.42
N ALA A 300 4.37 -43.05 55.59
CA ALA A 300 4.56 -42.96 54.15
C ALA A 300 5.87 -42.25 53.79
N ALA A 301 6.14 -41.09 54.38
CA ALA A 301 7.37 -40.34 54.18
C ALA A 301 8.62 -41.16 54.53
N ALA A 302 8.61 -41.88 55.66
CA ALA A 302 9.73 -42.74 56.05
C ALA A 302 9.98 -43.89 55.05
N ARG A 303 8.92 -44.44 54.46
CA ARG A 303 9.01 -45.47 53.41
C ARG A 303 9.51 -44.87 52.09
N ILE A 304 9.02 -43.69 51.70
CA ILE A 304 9.47 -42.99 50.49
C ILE A 304 10.95 -42.61 50.59
N ALA A 305 11.44 -42.21 51.78
CA ALA A 305 12.86 -41.93 51.98
C ALA A 305 13.76 -43.14 51.66
N ARG A 306 13.26 -44.37 51.81
CA ARG A 306 13.98 -45.60 51.45
C ARG A 306 13.96 -45.91 49.95
N GLU A 307 13.08 -45.26 49.17
CA GLU A 307 13.02 -45.37 47.70
C GLU A 307 14.03 -44.48 46.98
N LEU A 308 14.70 -43.57 47.68
CA LEU A 308 15.70 -42.69 47.10
C LEU A 308 16.86 -43.51 46.48
N GLY A 309 17.10 -43.30 45.19
CA GLY A 309 18.10 -44.06 44.45
C GLY A 309 18.59 -43.36 43.20
N PHE A 310 19.58 -43.98 42.54
CA PHE A 310 20.11 -43.48 41.28
C PHE A 310 19.31 -44.01 40.08
N TYR A 311 19.09 -43.17 39.09
CA TYR A 311 18.50 -43.54 37.80
C TYR A 311 19.23 -42.86 36.64
N CYS A 312 19.09 -43.42 35.44
CA CYS A 312 19.52 -42.79 34.19
C CYS A 312 18.29 -42.62 33.30
N TRP A 313 18.27 -41.59 32.45
CA TRP A 313 17.22 -41.46 31.44
C TRP A 313 17.40 -42.52 30.34
N ASN A 314 16.34 -43.23 29.99
CA ASN A 314 16.38 -44.25 28.93
C ASN A 314 16.88 -43.67 27.60
N ASP A 315 16.42 -42.48 27.22
CA ASP A 315 16.88 -41.79 26.01
C ASP A 315 18.38 -41.46 26.07
N ALA A 316 18.90 -41.12 27.25
CA ALA A 316 20.33 -40.87 27.42
C ALA A 316 21.16 -42.16 27.31
N ILE A 317 20.65 -43.29 27.82
CA ILE A 317 21.28 -44.60 27.63
C ILE A 317 21.26 -44.98 26.14
N ALA A 318 20.13 -44.83 25.47
CA ALA A 318 20.01 -45.13 24.05
C ALA A 318 20.98 -44.27 23.21
N ALA A 319 21.14 -42.99 23.56
CA ALA A 319 21.99 -42.07 22.81
C ALA A 319 23.49 -42.16 23.14
N LYS A 320 23.86 -42.51 24.39
CA LYS A 320 25.25 -42.40 24.89
C LYS A 320 25.83 -43.72 25.42
N GLY A 321 25.06 -44.80 25.41
CA GLY A 321 25.38 -46.05 26.09
C GLY A 321 25.14 -45.96 27.61
N ALA A 322 25.05 -47.13 28.26
CA ALA A 322 24.82 -47.21 29.70
C ALA A 322 25.90 -46.49 30.52
N ASP A 323 27.16 -46.60 30.08
CA ASP A 323 28.31 -45.99 30.75
C ASP A 323 28.42 -44.48 30.48
N GLY A 324 27.89 -43.99 29.36
CA GLY A 324 27.91 -42.58 28.98
C GLY A 324 26.72 -41.77 29.50
N ALA A 325 25.65 -42.43 29.95
CA ALA A 325 24.48 -41.78 30.52
C ALA A 325 24.75 -41.26 31.93
N ARG A 326 24.31 -40.03 32.21
CA ARG A 326 24.48 -39.42 33.54
C ARG A 326 23.53 -40.09 34.55
N ARG A 327 24.05 -40.34 35.74
CA ARG A 327 23.27 -40.80 36.90
C ARG A 327 22.62 -39.60 37.58
N HIS A 328 21.31 -39.67 37.74
CA HIS A 328 20.46 -38.76 38.49
C HIS A 328 20.06 -39.43 39.81
N PHE A 329 19.69 -38.66 40.83
CA PHE A 329 19.28 -39.18 42.14
C PHE A 329 17.88 -38.67 42.49
N GLY A 330 17.01 -39.55 42.97
CA GLY A 330 15.64 -39.18 43.32
C GLY A 330 14.75 -40.40 43.53
N VAL A 331 13.46 -40.20 43.36
CA VAL A 331 12.42 -41.23 43.51
C VAL A 331 11.79 -41.58 42.17
N ARG A 332 11.16 -42.76 42.09
CA ARG A 332 10.26 -43.13 41.00
C ARG A 332 8.85 -42.69 41.38
N ALA A 333 8.20 -41.85 40.59
CA ALA A 333 6.91 -41.26 40.95
C ALA A 333 5.87 -42.34 41.30
N GLN A 334 5.71 -43.36 40.46
CA GLN A 334 4.75 -44.45 40.68
C GLN A 334 4.99 -45.22 42.00
N ALA A 335 6.24 -45.36 42.45
CA ALA A 335 6.54 -45.99 43.74
C ALA A 335 6.05 -45.12 44.92
N VAL A 336 6.18 -43.80 44.81
CA VAL A 336 5.64 -42.87 45.81
C VAL A 336 4.11 -42.96 45.85
N TRP A 337 3.45 -43.00 44.70
CA TRP A 337 2.00 -43.21 44.61
C TRP A 337 1.56 -44.52 45.28
N ALA A 338 2.25 -45.63 45.01
CA ALA A 338 1.95 -46.92 45.64
C ALA A 338 2.08 -46.88 47.17
N ILE A 339 3.18 -46.32 47.69
CA ILE A 339 3.39 -46.18 49.15
C ILE A 339 2.26 -45.37 49.79
N MET A 340 1.90 -44.23 49.19
CA MET A 340 0.83 -43.38 49.72
C MET A 340 -0.52 -44.12 49.71
N ALA A 341 -0.80 -44.94 48.69
CA ALA A 341 -2.00 -45.76 48.62
C ALA A 341 -2.01 -46.87 49.67
N GLU A 342 -0.88 -47.53 49.89
CA GLU A 342 -0.72 -48.60 50.88
C GLU A 342 -0.84 -48.09 52.32
N GLU A 343 -0.48 -46.84 52.58
CA GLU A 343 -0.72 -46.15 53.87
C GLU A 343 -2.15 -45.59 53.98
N GLY A 344 -3.02 -45.86 52.99
CA GLY A 344 -4.42 -45.44 53.00
C GLY A 344 -4.64 -43.95 52.78
N LEU A 345 -3.63 -43.21 52.30
CA LEU A 345 -3.69 -41.76 52.11
C LEU A 345 -4.32 -41.36 50.77
N ILE A 346 -4.22 -42.24 49.76
CA ILE A 346 -4.81 -42.05 48.42
C ILE A 346 -5.34 -43.39 47.87
N ALA A 347 -6.07 -43.35 46.76
CA ALA A 347 -6.49 -44.57 46.06
C ALA A 347 -5.30 -45.24 45.33
N PRO A 348 -5.28 -46.58 45.21
CA PRO A 348 -4.31 -47.29 44.38
C PRO A 348 -4.40 -46.87 42.91
N LEU A 349 -3.27 -46.90 42.21
CA LEU A 349 -3.25 -46.70 40.76
C LEU A 349 -4.04 -47.80 40.06
N ALA A 350 -4.91 -47.41 39.13
CA ALA A 350 -5.71 -48.33 38.31
C ALA A 350 -5.43 -48.09 36.82
N GLU A 351 -5.28 -49.17 36.07
CA GLU A 351 -5.02 -49.10 34.63
C GLU A 351 -6.18 -48.44 33.89
N GLY A 352 -5.87 -47.53 32.96
CA GLY A 352 -6.87 -46.81 32.18
C GLY A 352 -7.64 -45.72 32.95
N GLN A 353 -7.28 -45.43 34.20
CA GLN A 353 -7.90 -44.38 35.01
C GLN A 353 -6.90 -43.29 35.35
N ALA A 354 -7.32 -42.03 35.19
CA ALA A 354 -6.54 -40.89 35.66
C ALA A 354 -6.45 -40.93 37.19
N PRO A 355 -5.22 -40.98 37.76
CA PRO A 355 -5.05 -41.01 39.21
C PRO A 355 -5.29 -39.62 39.80
N ASP A 356 -5.85 -39.57 41.01
CA ASP A 356 -6.12 -38.34 41.76
C ASP A 356 -5.42 -38.37 43.12
N SER A 357 -4.96 -37.21 43.57
CA SER A 357 -4.25 -37.05 44.83
C SER A 357 -4.56 -35.69 45.47
N ARG A 358 -4.79 -35.70 46.78
CA ARG A 358 -4.86 -34.48 47.60
C ARG A 358 -3.49 -33.90 47.95
N TYR A 359 -2.41 -34.63 47.66
CA TYR A 359 -1.03 -34.24 47.95
C TYR A 359 -0.36 -33.66 46.71
N ALA A 360 -0.08 -32.36 46.72
CA ALA A 360 0.43 -31.63 45.56
C ALA A 360 1.82 -32.06 45.08
N PHE A 361 2.63 -32.73 45.91
CA PHE A 361 3.92 -33.27 45.48
C PHE A 361 3.79 -34.49 44.55
N LEU A 362 2.60 -35.08 44.46
CA LEU A 362 2.24 -36.10 43.47
C LEU A 362 1.54 -35.42 42.30
N CYS A 363 2.13 -35.47 41.11
CA CYS A 363 1.55 -34.87 39.91
C CYS A 363 1.27 -35.94 38.85
N TRP A 364 0.17 -35.76 38.12
CA TRP A 364 -0.15 -36.52 36.93
C TRP A 364 -0.75 -35.57 35.90
N ASP A 365 -0.28 -35.66 34.66
CA ASP A 365 -0.78 -34.87 33.53
C ASP A 365 -1.09 -35.83 32.37
N GLY A 366 -2.34 -35.84 31.90
CA GLY A 366 -2.75 -36.48 30.66
C GLY A 366 -2.94 -35.45 29.55
N TRP A 367 -2.64 -35.81 28.30
CA TRP A 367 -2.88 -34.98 27.14
C TRP A 367 -3.41 -35.78 25.97
N GLU A 368 -4.29 -35.15 25.21
CA GLU A 368 -4.83 -35.68 23.96
C GLU A 368 -3.81 -35.59 22.82
N GLU A 369 -4.13 -36.27 21.72
CA GLU A 369 -3.38 -36.15 20.48
C GLU A 369 -3.45 -34.70 19.96
N GLU A 370 -2.30 -34.10 19.70
CA GLU A 370 -2.21 -32.78 19.09
C GLU A 370 -2.10 -32.93 17.58
N ARG A 371 -2.89 -32.13 16.85
CA ARG A 371 -2.92 -32.06 15.39
C ARG A 371 -2.62 -30.66 14.90
N ASP A 372 -1.96 -30.54 13.76
CA ASP A 372 -1.71 -29.24 13.13
C ASP A 372 -2.95 -28.71 12.38
N ALA A 373 -2.83 -27.50 11.81
CA ALA A 373 -3.89 -26.87 11.03
C ALA A 373 -4.31 -27.65 9.77
N ALA A 374 -3.53 -28.66 9.35
CA ALA A 374 -3.84 -29.56 8.24
C ALA A 374 -4.37 -30.93 8.73
N ASP A 375 -4.79 -31.01 10.00
CA ASP A 375 -5.30 -32.20 10.68
C ASP A 375 -4.31 -33.38 10.76
N ARG A 376 -3.00 -33.10 10.67
CA ARG A 376 -1.98 -34.15 10.78
C ARG A 376 -1.55 -34.30 12.24
N PRO A 377 -1.40 -35.53 12.76
CA PRO A 377 -0.94 -35.74 14.13
C PRO A 377 0.50 -35.25 14.28
N VAL A 378 0.72 -34.29 15.17
CA VAL A 378 2.05 -33.77 15.53
C VAL A 378 2.54 -34.32 16.86
N ARG A 379 1.63 -34.80 17.72
CA ARG A 379 1.97 -35.49 18.96
C ARG A 379 0.88 -36.48 19.34
N ALA A 380 1.26 -37.72 19.65
CA ALA A 380 0.34 -38.72 20.16
C ALA A 380 -0.19 -38.34 21.56
N ALA A 381 -1.40 -38.80 21.86
CA ALA A 381 -1.93 -38.77 23.22
C ALA A 381 -1.00 -39.51 24.19
N GLY A 382 -1.00 -39.10 25.46
CA GLY A 382 -0.16 -39.72 26.46
C GLY A 382 -0.35 -39.11 27.84
N ASP A 383 0.41 -39.64 28.79
CA ASP A 383 0.41 -39.14 30.15
C ASP A 383 1.83 -39.08 30.74
N ARG A 384 1.92 -38.47 31.91
CA ARG A 384 3.17 -38.42 32.67
C ARG A 384 2.90 -38.27 34.16
N PHE A 385 3.62 -39.06 34.93
CA PHE A 385 3.75 -38.84 36.36
C PHE A 385 4.90 -37.87 36.65
N GLY A 386 4.66 -36.96 37.59
CA GLY A 386 5.61 -35.97 38.06
C GLY A 386 5.72 -35.94 39.58
N ILE A 387 6.81 -35.35 40.08
CA ILE A 387 7.02 -35.07 41.49
C ILE A 387 7.37 -33.59 41.63
N ARG A 388 6.85 -32.92 42.67
CA ARG A 388 7.37 -31.60 43.10
C ARG A 388 8.47 -31.85 44.14
N PRO A 389 9.76 -31.87 43.74
CA PRO A 389 10.83 -32.35 44.60
C PRO A 389 10.99 -31.49 45.86
N ASP A 390 10.77 -30.19 45.78
CA ASP A 390 10.90 -29.29 46.94
C ASP A 390 9.87 -29.61 48.03
N GLN A 391 8.62 -29.88 47.66
CA GLN A 391 7.56 -30.26 48.60
C GLN A 391 7.79 -31.67 49.15
N LEU A 392 8.20 -32.61 48.29
CA LEU A 392 8.54 -33.96 48.74
C LEU A 392 9.70 -33.92 49.75
N ALA A 393 10.74 -33.13 49.50
CA ALA A 393 11.86 -32.99 50.42
C ALA A 393 11.41 -32.49 51.81
N LEU A 394 10.55 -31.48 51.88
CA LEU A 394 9.98 -30.99 53.15
C LEU A 394 9.17 -32.08 53.88
N PHE A 395 8.43 -32.89 53.13
CA PHE A 395 7.67 -34.03 53.69
C PHE A 395 8.60 -35.11 54.26
N LEU A 396 9.70 -35.42 53.58
CA LEU A 396 10.71 -36.37 54.06
C LEU A 396 11.45 -35.83 55.30
N ILE A 397 11.76 -34.53 55.34
CA ILE A 397 12.37 -33.86 56.50
C ILE A 397 11.45 -33.98 57.73
N ALA A 398 10.14 -33.80 57.57
CA ALA A 398 9.20 -33.95 58.69
C ALA A 398 9.24 -35.36 59.31
N ALA A 399 9.38 -36.41 58.49
CA ALA A 399 9.53 -37.77 58.98
C ALA A 399 10.91 -38.05 59.62
N GLN A 400 11.96 -37.43 59.09
CA GLN A 400 13.29 -37.49 59.72
C GLN A 400 13.25 -36.84 61.11
N GLU A 401 12.62 -35.67 61.23
CA GLU A 401 12.43 -34.96 62.50
C GLU A 401 11.64 -35.80 63.50
N ALA A 402 10.51 -36.38 63.09
CA ALA A 402 9.70 -37.24 63.95
C ALA A 402 10.49 -38.47 64.44
N ARG A 403 11.34 -39.05 63.58
CA ARG A 403 12.21 -40.18 63.95
C ARG A 403 13.31 -39.76 64.92
N LEU A 404 13.92 -38.59 64.73
CA LEU A 404 14.92 -38.05 65.64
C LEU A 404 14.32 -37.77 67.02
N ALA A 405 13.18 -37.09 67.07
CA ALA A 405 12.46 -36.83 68.33
C ALA A 405 12.11 -38.12 69.08
N ALA A 406 11.72 -39.18 68.37
CA ALA A 406 11.45 -40.49 68.98
C ALA A 406 12.71 -41.17 69.55
N LEU A 407 13.86 -40.99 68.92
CA LEU A 407 15.14 -41.49 69.43
C LEU A 407 15.62 -40.69 70.65
N GLU A 408 15.49 -39.38 70.61
CA GLU A 408 15.83 -38.49 71.73
C GLU A 408 14.96 -38.74 72.95
N ALA A 409 13.67 -39.03 72.76
CA ALA A 409 12.76 -39.40 73.85
C ALA A 409 13.03 -40.79 74.45
N ALA A 410 13.76 -41.65 73.73
CA ALA A 410 14.11 -43.00 74.15
C ALA A 410 15.50 -43.11 74.80
N ALA A 411 16.31 -42.04 74.73
CA ALA A 411 17.62 -41.91 75.36
C ALA A 411 17.48 -41.34 76.79
#